data_AF-A0A821YGR2-F1
#
_entry.id   AF-A0A821YGR2-F1
#
_cell.length_a   1.000
_cell.length_b   1.000
_cell.length_c   1.000
_cell.angle_alpha   90.00
_cell.angle_beta   90.00
_cell.angle_gamma   90.00
#
_symmetry.space_group_name_H-M   'P 1'
#
loop_
_entity.id
_entity.type
_entity.pdbx_description
1 polymer ?
#
loop_
_entity_poly.entity_id
_entity_poly.type
_entity_poly.pdbx_seq_one_letter_code
_entity_poly.pdbx_strand_id
1 'polypeptide(L)'
;RFIILAAIIVGIIFAVATFFIGFAVGRKTSTVSSSSPNTTIETCRGSLEGYPVSGSSVLGKYSQAAIAVDNPECARIGRQILERNGTAVDAIIAAAICNGVMNAHSMGIGGGCVMVIYSKYD
;
A
#
# COMPACT_ATOMS: atom_id res chain seq x y z
N ARG A 1 6.83 -36.43 36.20
CA ARG A 1 7.67 -36.20 34.99
C ARG A 1 6.90 -36.46 33.70
N PHE A 2 6.26 -37.62 33.53
CA PHE A 2 5.40 -37.91 32.36
C PHE A 2 4.22 -36.95 32.17
N ILE A 3 3.53 -36.56 33.26
CA ILE A 3 2.39 -35.64 33.19
C ILE A 3 2.81 -34.24 32.72
N ILE A 4 3.99 -33.78 33.14
CA ILE A 4 4.56 -32.49 32.73
C ILE A 4 4.93 -32.52 31.25
N LEU A 5 5.55 -33.60 30.78
CA LEU A 5 5.88 -33.79 29.36
C LEU A 5 4.63 -33.84 28.48
N ALA A 6 3.58 -34.54 28.92
CA ALA A 6 2.31 -34.59 28.21
C ALA A 6 1.63 -33.21 28.11
N ALA A 7 1.63 -32.43 29.19
CA ALA A 7 1.07 -31.08 29.20
C ALA A 7 1.80 -30.13 28.23
N ILE A 8 3.13 -30.21 28.16
CA ILE A 8 3.94 -29.41 27.24
C ILE A 8 3.62 -29.77 25.78
N ILE A 9 3.53 -31.07 25.46
CA ILE A 9 3.22 -31.53 24.10
C ILE A 9 1.82 -31.06 23.67
N VAL A 10 0.82 -31.19 24.55
CA VAL A 10 -0.55 -30.70 24.26
C VAL A 10 -0.56 -29.18 24.05
N GLY A 11 0.18 -28.43 24.87
CA GLY A 11 0.31 -26.97 24.72
C GLY A 11 0.93 -26.56 23.38
N ILE A 12 2.00 -27.24 22.95
CA ILE A 12 2.65 -26.97 21.66
C ILE A 12 1.70 -27.29 20.51
N ILE A 13 0.99 -28.42 20.54
CA ILE A 13 0.02 -28.79 19.49
C ILE A 13 -1.07 -27.73 19.36
N PHE A 14 -1.60 -27.23 20.49
CA PHE A 14 -2.63 -26.20 20.47
C PHE A 14 -2.11 -24.88 19.90
N ALA A 15 -0.91 -24.44 20.31
CA ALA A 15 -0.28 -23.22 19.79
C ALA A 15 0.03 -23.29 18.29
N VAL A 16 0.47 -24.45 17.81
CA VAL A 16 0.73 -24.69 16.39
C VAL A 16 -0.59 -24.68 15.60
N ALA A 17 -1.64 -25.33 16.11
CA ALA A 17 -2.95 -25.35 15.47
C ALA A 17 -3.57 -23.94 15.34
N THR A 18 -3.50 -23.12 16.39
CA THR A 18 -4.03 -21.74 16.35
C THR A 18 -3.26 -20.84 15.39
N PHE A 19 -1.94 -21.02 15.31
CA PHE A 19 -1.11 -20.30 14.34
C PHE A 19 -1.46 -20.64 12.89
N PHE A 20 -1.64 -21.93 12.57
CA PHE A 20 -2.01 -22.37 11.22
C PHE A 20 -3.43 -21.93 10.82
N ILE A 21 -4.40 -21.98 11.74
CA ILE A 21 -5.76 -21.49 11.48
C ILE A 21 -5.75 -19.98 11.24
N GLY A 22 -5.00 -19.22 12.05
CA GLY A 22 -4.85 -17.77 11.86
C GLY A 22 -4.23 -17.40 10.50
N PHE A 23 -3.23 -18.17 10.05
CA PHE A 23 -2.58 -17.94 8.76
C PHE A 23 -3.49 -18.29 7.57
N ALA A 24 -4.33 -19.33 7.67
CA ALA A 24 -5.22 -19.76 6.59
C ALA A 24 -6.36 -18.76 6.33
N VAL A 25 -6.88 -18.10 7.36
CA VAL A 25 -7.95 -17.10 7.23
C VAL A 25 -7.43 -15.74 6.70
N GLY A 26 -6.10 -15.52 6.72
CA GLY A 26 -5.47 -14.26 6.35
C GLY A 26 -5.26 -13.98 4.86
N ARG A 27 -5.49 -14.93 3.94
CA ARG A 27 -5.26 -14.70 2.49
C ARG A 27 -6.49 -14.13 1.79
N LYS A 28 -6.69 -12.81 1.87
CA LYS A 28 -7.50 -12.10 0.86
C LYS A 28 -6.62 -11.74 -0.34
N THR A 29 -6.56 -12.64 -1.33
CA THR A 29 -6.08 -12.30 -2.68
C THR A 29 -6.99 -11.22 -3.25
N SER A 30 -6.47 -10.00 -3.35
CA SER A 30 -7.19 -8.90 -3.99
C SER A 30 -6.87 -8.94 -5.48
N THR A 31 -7.65 -9.70 -6.24
CA THR A 31 -7.61 -9.67 -7.70
C THR A 31 -8.08 -8.29 -8.17
N VAL A 32 -7.24 -7.54 -8.87
CA VAL A 32 -7.55 -6.16 -9.28
C VAL A 32 -8.02 -6.18 -10.73
N SER A 33 -9.26 -5.75 -10.94
CA SER A 33 -9.78 -5.40 -12.26
C SER A 33 -9.50 -3.92 -12.52
N SER A 34 -8.62 -3.64 -13.47
CA SER A 34 -8.31 -2.30 -13.96
C SER A 34 -9.40 -1.86 -14.93
N SER A 35 -10.38 -1.08 -14.45
CA SER A 35 -11.31 -0.35 -15.31
C SER A 35 -10.72 1.02 -15.67
N SER A 36 -10.45 1.22 -16.96
CA SER A 36 -9.98 2.48 -17.54
C SER A 36 -11.16 3.43 -17.80
N PRO A 37 -11.16 4.70 -17.35
CA PRO A 37 -12.15 5.68 -17.76
C PRO A 37 -11.59 6.59 -18.88
N ASN A 38 -12.30 6.61 -20.02
CA ASN A 38 -12.12 7.58 -21.12
C ASN A 38 -12.05 9.02 -20.58
N THR A 39 -10.89 9.70 -20.69
CA THR A 39 -10.76 11.12 -20.34
C THR A 39 -9.95 11.86 -21.39
N THR A 40 -10.48 13.00 -21.84
CA THR A 40 -9.83 13.98 -22.73
C THR A 40 -8.51 14.48 -22.13
N ILE A 41 -7.43 14.44 -22.92
CA ILE A 41 -6.05 14.72 -22.50
C ILE A 41 -5.88 16.22 -22.24
N GLU A 42 -5.80 16.62 -20.96
CA GLU A 42 -5.14 17.86 -20.56
C GLU A 42 -3.67 17.54 -20.29
N THR A 43 -2.78 17.99 -21.19
CA THR A 43 -1.34 17.76 -21.08
C THR A 43 -0.69 18.88 -20.27
N CYS A 44 0.06 18.56 -19.22
CA CYS A 44 0.96 19.53 -18.59
C CYS A 44 2.10 19.87 -19.56
N ARG A 45 2.07 21.07 -20.14
CA ARG A 45 3.11 21.54 -21.07
C ARG A 45 4.31 22.08 -20.28
N GLY A 46 5.13 21.19 -19.73
CA GLY A 46 6.44 21.55 -19.18
C GLY A 46 7.46 21.66 -20.31
N SER A 47 7.94 22.87 -20.62
CA SER A 47 9.08 23.07 -21.52
C SER A 47 10.36 22.84 -20.73
N LEU A 48 10.99 21.67 -20.88
CA LEU A 48 12.38 21.45 -20.47
C LEU A 48 13.23 21.47 -21.74
N GLU A 49 13.86 22.61 -21.98
CA GLU A 49 14.79 22.81 -23.09
C GLU A 49 16.02 21.92 -22.88
N GLY A 50 16.21 20.90 -23.72
CA GLY A 50 17.42 20.07 -23.74
C GLY A 50 17.27 18.58 -23.40
N TYR A 51 16.06 18.10 -23.05
CA TYR A 51 15.77 16.66 -22.96
C TYR A 51 14.66 16.29 -23.95
N PRO A 52 14.80 15.24 -24.78
CA PRO A 52 13.69 14.72 -25.56
C PRO A 52 12.68 14.04 -24.64
N VAL A 53 11.86 14.83 -23.94
CA VAL A 53 10.75 14.31 -23.14
C VAL A 53 9.61 13.98 -24.11
N SER A 54 9.65 12.76 -24.65
CA SER A 54 8.53 12.17 -25.41
C SER A 54 7.48 11.54 -24.48
N GLY A 55 7.32 12.09 -23.27
CA GLY A 55 6.39 11.59 -22.26
C GLY A 55 5.18 12.51 -22.14
N SER A 56 4.10 12.20 -22.83
CA SER A 56 2.80 12.84 -22.57
C SER A 56 2.21 12.29 -21.27
N SER A 57 2.41 12.99 -20.14
CA SER A 57 1.72 12.66 -18.89
C SER A 57 0.28 13.18 -18.95
N VAL A 58 -0.69 12.29 -18.73
CA VAL A 58 -2.11 12.63 -18.70
C VAL A 58 -2.50 13.09 -17.31
N LEU A 59 -3.19 14.24 -17.20
CA LEU A 59 -3.77 14.70 -15.94
C LEU A 59 -4.86 13.72 -15.46
N GLY A 60 -4.61 13.03 -14.34
CA GLY A 60 -5.62 12.21 -13.69
C GLY A 60 -6.62 13.05 -12.89
N LYS A 61 -7.91 13.02 -13.27
CA LYS A 61 -9.01 13.61 -12.50
C LYS A 61 -9.72 12.53 -11.71
N TYR A 62 -9.76 12.67 -10.38
CA TYR A 62 -10.36 11.71 -9.46
C TYR A 62 -11.51 12.37 -8.69
N SER A 63 -12.64 11.69 -8.53
CA SER A 63 -13.85 12.27 -7.92
C SER A 63 -13.86 12.25 -6.39
N GLN A 64 -13.09 11.35 -5.76
CA GLN A 64 -13.14 11.11 -4.31
C GLN A 64 -11.78 11.32 -3.64
N ALA A 65 -10.77 10.60 -4.10
CA ALA A 65 -9.42 10.67 -3.55
C ALA A 65 -8.39 10.24 -4.60
N ALA A 66 -7.13 10.62 -4.38
CA ALA A 66 -6.00 10.25 -5.21
C ALA A 66 -4.81 9.89 -4.34
N ILE A 67 -3.98 8.94 -4.81
CA ILE A 67 -2.70 8.59 -4.19
C ILE A 67 -1.65 8.63 -5.27
N ALA A 68 -0.55 9.35 -5.01
CA ALA A 68 0.60 9.45 -5.89
C ALA A 68 1.84 8.94 -5.15
N VAL A 69 2.49 7.93 -5.72
CA VAL A 69 3.73 7.31 -5.25
C VAL A 69 4.52 6.78 -6.45
N ASP A 70 5.79 6.43 -6.27
CA ASP A 70 6.70 6.07 -7.37
C ASP A 70 6.41 4.71 -8.02
N ASN A 71 5.59 3.88 -7.38
CA ASN A 71 5.22 2.57 -7.88
C ASN A 71 3.68 2.42 -8.02
N PRO A 72 3.17 2.01 -9.20
CA PRO A 72 1.73 1.90 -9.45
C PRO A 72 1.03 0.88 -8.53
N GLU A 73 1.74 -0.18 -8.13
CA GLU A 73 1.21 -1.19 -7.22
C GLU A 73 1.04 -0.65 -5.80
N CYS A 74 1.95 0.22 -5.36
CA CYS A 74 1.85 0.87 -4.06
C CYS A 74 0.73 1.92 -4.03
N ALA A 75 0.50 2.64 -5.15
CA ALA A 75 -0.64 3.53 -5.30
C ALA A 75 -1.97 2.74 -5.22
N ARG A 76 -2.01 1.57 -5.85
CA ARG A 76 -3.14 0.64 -5.80
C ARG A 76 -3.42 0.13 -4.38
N ILE A 77 -2.39 -0.22 -3.61
CA ILE A 77 -2.53 -0.65 -2.21
C ILE A 77 -3.10 0.48 -1.36
N GLY A 78 -2.54 1.69 -1.45
CA GLY A 78 -3.07 2.83 -0.72
C GLY A 78 -4.54 3.12 -1.06
N ARG A 79 -4.91 3.02 -2.35
CA ARG A 79 -6.30 3.19 -2.81
C ARG A 79 -7.22 2.17 -2.14
N GLN A 80 -6.80 0.91 -2.02
CA GLN A 80 -7.58 -0.12 -1.34
C GLN A 80 -7.80 0.17 0.14
N ILE A 81 -6.89 0.89 0.80
CA ILE A 81 -7.08 1.33 2.18
C ILE A 81 -8.14 2.43 2.26
N LEU A 82 -8.10 3.40 1.34
CA LEU A 82 -9.16 4.42 1.25
C LEU A 82 -10.54 3.79 0.97
N GLU A 83 -10.61 2.79 0.08
CA GLU A 83 -11.84 2.04 -0.22
C GLU A 83 -12.39 1.26 0.99
N ARG A 84 -11.53 0.97 1.97
CA ARG A 84 -11.90 0.32 3.24
C ARG A 84 -12.21 1.33 4.34
N ASN A 85 -12.56 2.57 3.97
CA ASN A 85 -12.80 3.69 4.89
C ASN A 85 -11.59 4.02 5.79
N GLY A 86 -10.36 3.74 5.31
CA GLY A 86 -9.15 4.20 5.97
C GLY A 86 -8.95 5.70 5.81
N THR A 87 -8.23 6.31 6.75
CA THR A 87 -7.87 7.73 6.68
C THR A 87 -6.81 7.99 5.60
N ALA A 88 -6.60 9.27 5.25
CA ALA A 88 -5.47 9.65 4.38
C ALA A 88 -4.12 9.20 4.97
N VAL A 89 -3.99 9.20 6.29
CA VAL A 89 -2.79 8.74 7.02
C VAL A 89 -2.62 7.22 6.91
N ASP A 90 -3.68 6.44 7.08
CA ASP A 90 -3.62 4.98 6.93
C ASP A 90 -3.21 4.57 5.51
N ALA A 91 -3.78 5.25 4.52
CA ALA A 91 -3.52 4.97 3.12
C ALA A 91 -2.06 5.29 2.73
N ILE A 92 -1.50 6.40 3.20
CA ILE A 92 -0.10 6.76 2.92
C ILE A 92 0.88 5.85 3.69
N ILE A 93 0.56 5.38 4.90
CA ILE A 93 1.40 4.42 5.62
C ILE A 93 1.48 3.10 4.86
N ALA A 94 0.34 2.57 4.41
CA ALA A 94 0.31 1.34 3.61
C ALA A 94 1.08 1.50 2.28
N ALA A 95 0.89 2.62 1.60
CA ALA A 95 1.60 2.92 0.37
C ALA A 95 3.11 3.10 0.60
N ALA A 96 3.53 3.78 1.68
CA ALA A 96 4.94 4.02 2.01
C ALA A 96 5.68 2.72 2.38
N ILE A 97 5.03 1.80 3.11
CA ILE A 97 5.59 0.47 3.39
C ILE A 97 5.82 -0.29 2.08
N CYS A 98 4.82 -0.30 1.18
CA CYS A 98 5.00 -0.90 -0.14
C CYS A 98 6.13 -0.24 -0.92
N ASN A 99 6.18 1.10 -0.94
CA ASN A 99 7.17 1.83 -1.72
C ASN A 99 8.59 1.61 -1.17
N GLY A 100 8.74 1.42 0.14
CA GLY A 100 10.03 1.01 0.74
C GLY A 100 10.47 -0.41 0.39
N VAL A 101 9.55 -1.32 0.06
CA VAL A 101 9.90 -2.64 -0.47
C VAL A 101 10.25 -2.55 -1.96
N MET A 102 9.45 -1.83 -2.74
CA MET A 102 9.65 -1.71 -4.19
C MET A 102 10.86 -0.83 -4.55
N ASN A 103 11.15 0.18 -3.73
CA ASN A 103 12.22 1.16 -3.92
C ASN A 103 13.16 1.20 -2.71
N ALA A 104 13.65 0.02 -2.29
CA ALA A 104 14.51 -0.14 -1.11
C ALA A 104 15.82 0.67 -1.14
N HIS A 105 16.29 1.05 -2.34
CA HIS A 105 17.44 1.95 -2.50
C HIS A 105 17.15 3.38 -2.02
N SER A 106 15.88 3.82 -2.05
CA SER A 106 15.48 5.20 -1.79
C SER A 106 14.86 5.41 -0.41
N MET A 107 14.04 4.46 0.04
CA MET A 107 13.32 4.55 1.31
C MET A 107 13.17 3.17 1.94
N GLY A 108 12.97 3.12 3.25
CA GLY A 108 12.83 1.85 3.97
C GLY A 108 12.69 2.03 5.48
N ILE A 109 12.46 0.92 6.18
CA ILE A 109 12.20 0.89 7.62
C ILE A 109 13.38 1.40 8.45
N GLY A 110 14.62 1.21 7.96
CA GLY A 110 15.83 1.67 8.64
C GLY A 110 16.17 3.15 8.44
N GLY A 111 15.34 3.91 7.72
CA GLY A 111 15.54 5.33 7.47
C GLY A 111 14.75 6.22 8.43
N GLY A 112 14.24 7.34 7.89
CA GLY A 112 13.33 8.24 8.59
C GLY A 112 12.26 8.78 7.64
N CYS A 113 11.18 9.34 8.19
CA CYS A 113 10.15 10.00 7.40
C CYS A 113 9.68 11.28 8.10
N VAL A 114 9.26 12.25 7.28
CA VAL A 114 8.54 13.45 7.73
C VAL A 114 7.22 13.46 6.99
N MET A 115 6.13 13.70 7.72
CA MET A 115 4.79 13.75 7.15
C MET A 115 4.15 15.08 7.49
N VAL A 116 3.65 15.78 6.48
CA VAL A 116 2.84 16.99 6.64
C VAL A 116 1.38 16.58 6.43
N ILE A 117 0.57 16.76 7.47
CA ILE A 117 -0.84 16.38 7.46
C ILE A 117 -1.67 17.66 7.47
N TYR A 118 -2.57 17.78 6.51
CA TYR A 118 -3.59 18.82 6.50
C TYR A 118 -4.93 18.19 6.84
N SER A 119 -5.54 18.65 7.92
CA SER A 119 -6.91 18.35 8.29
C SER A 119 -7.76 19.56 7.94
N LYS A 120 -8.88 19.36 7.23
CA LYS A 120 -9.81 20.45 6.91
C LYS A 120 -10.61 20.90 8.14
N TYR A 121 -10.75 20.02 9.13
CA TYR A 121 -11.68 20.19 10.25
C TYR A 121 -10.98 20.49 11.58
N ASP A 122 -9.64 20.54 11.60
CA ASP A 122 -8.87 21.17 12.67
C ASP A 122 -8.64 22.65 12.34
#